data_AF-A0A2E3ZG17-F1
#
_entry.id   AF-A0A2E3ZG17-F1
#
_cell.length_a   1.000
_cell.length_b   1.000
_cell.length_c   1.000
_cell.angle_alpha   90.00
_cell.angle_beta   90.00
_cell.angle_gamma   90.00
#
_symmetry.space_group_name_H-M   'P 1'
#
loop_
_entity.id
_entity.type
_entity.pdbx_description
1 polymer ?
#
loop_
_entity_poly.entity_id
_entity_poly.type
_entity_poly.pdbx_seq_one_letter_code
_entity_poly.pdbx_strand_id
1 'polypeptide(L)'
;MGPRLTEWDDSWDNQSVRQTSWGRVRPVSYGDEAGSYAPGHRLCRMIQFTPALPRAMSDRIGLLGGTFDRLHAGHHRLIKEVAEHCDHLEIHVTSDDMASEKGVQVLPYDQRVESLAAHIEQTGVQGSIHMLENSLGPAPHREDCVVIGCTSETFNGCEIINEMRLKAELEPLEILVVEHFIDEIGEVLSSSRIRNGVVSPSGNLWIRASDFDTVRQMPSVLDEELKEPLGTLYKGPENNPSIALNSALSSLDDKSAIIAVGDVTVLSLEESGLIPRIAVIDGRTKRQEWSPASRINLSASHRFQAVNPAGMLTRSMYEACRDAMGWNGPTVIDVEGEEDLSPILLILLCPLGAVIMYGQPGEGLVVRRVDLAAKYRARRFLDAFESTETN
;
A
#
# COMPACT_ATOMS: atom_id res chain seq x y z
N MET A 1 3.75 10.61 -27.00
CA MET A 1 3.46 11.63 -25.98
C MET A 1 2.59 10.94 -24.94
N GLY A 2 3.19 10.45 -23.86
CA GLY A 2 2.46 9.77 -22.77
C GLY A 2 1.79 10.79 -21.83
N PRO A 3 0.74 10.40 -21.11
CA PRO A 3 0.07 11.30 -20.17
C PRO A 3 0.96 11.55 -18.95
N ARG A 4 0.98 12.80 -18.49
CA ARG A 4 1.63 13.21 -17.23
C ARG A 4 0.85 12.61 -16.07
N LEU A 5 1.51 11.79 -15.26
CA LEU A 5 1.04 11.37 -13.94
C LEU A 5 1.43 12.45 -12.92
N THR A 6 0.71 13.56 -12.84
CA THR A 6 0.84 14.52 -11.73
C THR A 6 -0.34 15.49 -11.72
N GLU A 7 -1.49 15.07 -11.19
CA GLU A 7 -2.41 16.01 -10.54
C GLU A 7 -2.85 15.34 -9.24
N TRP A 8 -2.18 15.73 -8.16
CA TRP A 8 -2.69 15.53 -6.81
C TRP A 8 -3.85 16.50 -6.67
N ASP A 9 -5.04 15.98 -6.36
CA ASP A 9 -6.22 16.80 -6.12
C ASP A 9 -6.13 17.36 -4.69
N ASP A 10 -5.90 18.67 -4.58
CA ASP A 10 -5.85 19.45 -3.33
C ASP A 10 -7.22 19.58 -2.63
N SER A 11 -8.25 18.85 -3.09
CA SER A 11 -9.62 18.92 -2.55
C SER A 11 -9.77 18.47 -1.08
N TRP A 12 -8.73 17.93 -0.45
CA TRP A 12 -8.72 17.55 0.97
C TRP A 12 -8.53 18.73 1.94
N ASP A 13 -8.06 19.89 1.50
CA ASP A 13 -7.83 21.05 2.38
C ASP A 13 -9.13 21.74 2.85
N ASN A 14 -10.32 21.27 2.44
CA ASN A 14 -11.57 22.00 2.65
C ASN A 14 -12.73 21.18 3.26
N GLN A 15 -12.45 20.25 4.17
CA GLN A 15 -13.47 19.67 5.05
C GLN A 15 -13.27 20.06 6.53
N SER A 16 -13.77 21.25 6.85
CA SER A 16 -14.35 21.67 8.13
C SER A 16 -13.81 21.05 9.42
N VAL A 17 -12.66 21.54 9.90
CA VAL A 17 -12.38 21.53 11.35
C VAL A 17 -13.24 22.64 11.98
N ARG A 18 -14.30 22.24 12.69
CA ARG A 18 -15.09 23.18 13.49
C ARG A 18 -14.20 23.77 14.58
N GLN A 19 -13.78 25.02 14.39
CA GLN A 19 -13.20 25.87 15.43
C GLN A 19 -14.19 25.99 16.60
N THR A 20 -13.87 25.40 17.74
CA THR A 20 -14.48 25.78 19.02
C THR A 20 -13.62 26.88 19.66
N SER A 21 -14.22 28.05 19.80
CA SER A 21 -13.63 29.25 20.39
C SER A 21 -13.35 29.05 21.88
N TRP A 22 -12.09 29.14 22.30
CA TRP A 22 -11.72 29.20 23.72
C TRP A 22 -11.86 30.63 24.25
N GLY A 23 -12.85 30.83 25.12
CA GLY A 23 -13.04 32.06 25.90
C GLY A 23 -12.02 32.18 27.04
N ARG A 24 -11.52 33.41 27.26
CA ARG A 24 -10.60 33.77 28.36
C ARG A 24 -11.19 33.42 29.72
N VAL A 25 -10.43 32.70 30.56
CA VAL A 25 -10.70 32.58 32.00
C VAL A 25 -9.47 33.04 32.79
N ARG A 26 -9.72 33.93 33.76
CA ARG A 26 -8.74 34.53 34.69
C ARG A 26 -8.39 33.54 35.82
N PRO A 27 -7.23 33.67 36.49
CA PRO A 27 -6.86 32.75 37.57
C PRO A 27 -7.60 33.08 38.87
N VAL A 28 -8.04 32.02 39.57
CA VAL A 28 -8.54 32.06 40.96
C VAL A 28 -7.55 31.30 41.83
N SER A 29 -7.20 31.87 42.97
CA SER A 29 -6.26 31.38 43.98
C SER A 29 -6.94 30.57 45.11
N TYR A 30 -6.11 29.92 45.93
CA TYR A 30 -6.36 29.09 47.14
C TYR A 30 -6.59 27.59 46.86
N GLY A 31 -6.03 26.65 47.62
CA GLY A 31 -5.22 26.65 48.84
C GLY A 31 -4.91 25.19 49.23
N ASP A 32 -3.97 24.99 50.16
CA ASP A 32 -3.52 23.71 50.69
C ASP A 32 -4.66 22.85 51.28
N GLU A 33 -4.65 21.53 51.00
CA GLU A 33 -4.91 20.48 52.02
C GLU A 33 -4.58 19.06 51.48
N ALA A 34 -4.12 18.22 52.39
CA ALA A 34 -3.51 16.91 52.17
C ALA A 34 -4.52 15.76 52.00
N GLY A 35 -4.13 14.68 51.31
CA GLY A 35 -4.90 13.42 51.36
C GLY A 35 -4.50 12.29 50.38
N SER A 36 -3.62 11.40 50.85
CA SER A 36 -3.59 9.93 50.64
C SER A 36 -3.66 9.27 49.24
N TYR A 37 -2.62 8.44 49.01
CA TYR A 37 -2.27 7.51 47.92
C TYR A 37 -3.27 6.41 47.52
N ALA A 38 -3.22 6.01 46.24
CA ALA A 38 -3.20 4.60 45.77
C ALA A 38 -2.43 4.48 44.42
N PRO A 39 -1.78 3.34 44.11
CA PRO A 39 -0.64 3.26 43.19
C PRO A 39 -1.01 2.76 41.79
N GLY A 40 -0.34 3.27 40.75
CA GLY A 40 -0.46 2.65 39.41
C GLY A 40 -0.31 3.55 38.19
N HIS A 41 0.41 4.65 38.26
CA HIS A 41 0.81 5.39 37.06
C HIS A 41 2.30 5.71 37.17
N ARG A 42 3.11 5.21 36.23
CA ARG A 42 4.46 5.74 36.03
C ARG A 42 4.28 7.19 35.57
N LEU A 43 4.51 8.13 36.48
CA LEU A 43 4.76 9.52 36.16
C LEU A 43 5.95 9.56 35.19
N CYS A 44 5.66 9.71 33.90
CA CYS A 44 6.64 10.13 32.93
C CYS A 44 7.14 11.50 33.42
N ARG A 45 8.39 11.57 33.89
CA ARG A 45 9.01 12.86 34.26
C ARG A 45 9.06 13.69 33.00
N MET A 46 8.16 14.67 32.87
CA MET A 46 8.36 15.78 31.95
C MET A 46 9.57 16.56 32.46
N ILE A 47 10.75 16.27 31.90
CA ILE A 47 11.90 17.15 32.04
C ILE A 47 11.61 18.33 31.12
N GLN A 48 11.11 19.42 31.70
CA GLN A 48 10.98 20.70 31.00
C GLN A 48 12.39 21.26 30.79
N PHE A 49 12.94 21.07 29.60
CA PHE A 49 14.09 21.84 29.15
C PHE A 49 13.59 23.21 28.69
N THR A 50 13.98 24.27 29.40
CA THR A 50 13.87 25.64 28.89
C THR A 50 14.89 25.82 27.76
N PRO A 51 14.50 26.19 26.53
CA PRO A 51 15.47 26.49 25.51
C PRO A 51 16.20 27.79 25.87
N ALA A 52 17.53 27.72 25.88
CA ALA A 52 18.38 28.91 25.95
C ALA A 52 18.18 29.74 24.66
N LEU A 53 18.05 31.06 24.83
CA LEU A 53 18.02 32.03 23.71
C LEU A 53 19.33 32.01 22.91
N PRO A 54 19.30 32.33 21.60
CA PRO A 54 20.14 31.68 20.60
C PRO A 54 21.58 32.19 20.57
N ARG A 55 22.53 31.25 20.43
CA ARG A 55 23.82 31.50 19.78
C ARG A 55 23.56 31.93 18.32
N ALA A 56 24.43 32.81 17.80
CA ALA A 56 24.35 33.40 16.46
C ALA A 56 23.88 32.40 15.38
N MET A 57 22.93 32.83 14.54
CA MET A 57 22.19 32.03 13.55
C MET A 57 23.13 31.27 12.59
N SER A 58 23.48 30.05 12.97
CA SER A 58 23.77 28.98 12.03
C SER A 58 22.44 28.35 11.62
N ASP A 59 22.29 27.98 10.35
CA ASP A 59 21.11 27.28 9.85
C ASP A 59 20.80 26.08 10.77
N ARG A 60 19.54 25.98 11.23
CA ARG A 60 19.09 24.85 12.03
C ARG A 60 19.00 23.63 11.14
N ILE A 61 19.89 22.65 11.35
CA ILE A 61 19.85 21.39 10.60
C ILE A 61 18.97 20.38 11.32
N GLY A 62 17.94 19.89 10.63
CA GLY A 62 17.08 18.80 11.07
C GLY A 62 17.47 17.48 10.42
N LEU A 63 17.39 16.39 11.16
CA LEU A 63 17.66 15.04 10.67
C LEU A 63 16.38 14.22 10.62
N LEU A 64 16.20 13.46 9.54
CA LEU A 64 15.10 12.51 9.40
C LEU A 64 15.61 11.21 8.79
N GLY A 65 15.39 10.08 9.48
CA GLY A 65 15.79 8.76 9.00
C GLY A 65 14.59 7.90 8.62
N GLY A 66 14.72 7.08 7.58
CA GLY A 66 13.66 6.14 7.22
C GLY A 66 13.94 5.35 5.94
N THR A 67 13.11 4.34 5.70
CA THR A 67 13.18 3.59 4.44
C THR A 67 12.56 4.36 3.28
N PHE A 68 11.48 5.12 3.54
CA PHE A 68 10.73 5.86 2.52
C PHE A 68 10.28 5.00 1.32
N ASP A 69 9.98 3.73 1.59
CA ASP A 69 9.39 2.85 0.58
C ASP A 69 7.98 3.33 0.23
N ARG A 70 7.68 3.45 -1.06
CA ARG A 70 6.37 3.89 -1.58
C ARG A 70 5.86 5.13 -0.85
N LEU A 71 6.50 6.26 -1.13
CA LEU A 71 6.19 7.54 -0.50
C LEU A 71 4.66 7.77 -0.45
N HIS A 72 4.17 8.15 0.73
CA HIS A 72 2.74 8.11 1.07
C HIS A 72 2.40 9.23 2.07
N ALA A 73 1.11 9.48 2.32
CA ALA A 73 0.63 10.60 3.15
C ALA A 73 1.32 10.70 4.51
N GLY A 74 1.60 9.56 5.16
CA GLY A 74 2.39 9.53 6.41
C GLY A 74 3.81 10.10 6.27
N HIS A 75 4.54 9.77 5.20
CA HIS A 75 5.87 10.32 4.95
C HIS A 75 5.79 11.82 4.63
N HIS A 76 4.82 12.24 3.83
CA HIS A 76 4.62 13.65 3.49
C HIS A 76 4.39 14.50 4.73
N ARG A 77 3.54 14.02 5.65
CA ARG A 77 3.30 14.67 6.96
C ARG A 77 4.57 14.75 7.79
N LEU A 78 5.29 13.64 7.91
CA LEU A 78 6.56 13.57 8.66
C LEU A 78 7.60 14.55 8.13
N ILE A 79 7.80 14.60 6.81
CA ILE A 79 8.75 15.51 6.17
C ILE A 79 8.32 16.97 6.40
N LYS A 80 7.05 17.28 6.18
CA LYS A 80 6.50 18.63 6.36
C LYS A 80 6.67 19.13 7.80
N GLU A 81 6.21 18.36 8.79
CA GLU A 81 6.25 18.78 10.20
C GLU A 81 7.69 18.97 10.68
N VAL A 82 8.62 18.11 10.28
CA VAL A 82 10.03 18.24 10.66
C VAL A 82 10.69 19.42 9.94
N ALA A 83 10.38 19.63 8.66
CA ALA A 83 10.87 20.78 7.89
C ALA A 83 10.43 22.13 8.48
N GLU A 84 9.26 22.21 9.13
CA GLU A 84 8.80 23.43 9.80
C GLU A 84 9.62 23.81 11.05
N HIS A 85 10.50 22.92 11.52
CA HIS A 85 11.31 23.11 12.74
C HIS A 85 12.82 23.27 12.46
N CYS A 86 13.23 23.28 11.19
CA CYS A 86 14.61 23.42 10.76
C CYS A 86 14.71 24.32 9.51
N ASP A 87 15.88 24.92 9.28
CA ASP A 87 16.15 25.73 8.08
C ASP A 87 16.59 24.84 6.91
N HIS A 88 17.22 23.70 7.20
CA HIS A 88 17.61 22.68 6.22
C HIS A 88 17.35 21.27 6.77
N LEU A 89 16.60 20.46 6.01
CA LEU A 89 16.26 19.08 6.38
C LEU A 89 17.15 18.07 5.66
N GLU A 90 17.86 17.25 6.41
CA GLU A 90 18.60 16.12 5.87
C GLU A 90 17.82 14.82 6.04
N ILE A 91 17.47 14.21 4.91
CA ILE A 91 16.72 12.95 4.89
C ILE A 91 17.66 11.80 4.57
N HIS A 92 17.82 10.90 5.53
CA HIS A 92 18.68 9.73 5.48
C HIS A 92 17.86 8.48 5.12
N VAL A 93 18.03 8.04 3.88
CA VAL A 93 17.30 6.93 3.27
C VAL A 93 18.09 5.63 3.45
N THR A 94 17.50 4.60 4.05
CA THR A 94 18.17 3.30 4.28
C THR A 94 18.71 2.70 2.98
N SER A 95 19.90 2.09 3.04
CA SER A 95 20.43 1.27 1.95
C SER A 95 19.50 0.09 1.60
N ASP A 96 19.72 -0.54 0.44
CA ASP A 96 18.92 -1.70 0.03
C ASP A 96 19.13 -2.91 0.96
N ASP A 97 20.34 -3.09 1.48
CA ASP A 97 20.63 -4.13 2.47
C ASP A 97 19.75 -3.97 3.71
N MET A 98 19.70 -2.76 4.29
CA MET A 98 18.85 -2.45 5.44
C MET A 98 17.35 -2.54 5.10
N ALA A 99 16.97 -2.08 3.90
CA ALA A 99 15.58 -2.08 3.47
C ALA A 99 15.04 -3.50 3.25
N SER A 100 15.89 -4.43 2.80
CA SER A 100 15.53 -5.82 2.52
C SER A 100 15.04 -6.57 3.76
N GLU A 101 15.49 -6.19 4.97
CA GLU A 101 15.00 -6.73 6.24
C GLU A 101 13.49 -6.47 6.46
N LYS A 102 12.93 -5.43 5.81
CA LYS A 102 11.50 -5.09 5.85
C LYS A 102 10.68 -5.81 4.76
N GLY A 103 11.33 -6.62 3.92
CA GLY A 103 10.73 -7.47 2.91
C GLY A 103 11.31 -7.26 1.51
N VAL A 104 11.31 -8.34 0.71
CA VAL A 104 11.90 -8.38 -0.66
C VAL A 104 11.18 -7.51 -1.71
N GLN A 105 10.04 -6.91 -1.36
CA GLN A 105 9.21 -6.09 -2.25
C GLN A 105 9.42 -4.58 -2.07
N VAL A 106 10.39 -4.18 -1.24
CA VAL A 106 10.78 -2.78 -1.08
C VAL A 106 11.43 -2.28 -2.37
N LEU A 107 11.14 -1.02 -2.73
CA LEU A 107 11.74 -0.41 -3.91
C LEU A 107 13.26 -0.25 -3.76
N PRO A 108 14.05 -0.39 -4.84
CA PRO A 108 15.48 -0.10 -4.83
C PRO A 108 15.78 1.33 -4.36
N TYR A 109 16.96 1.54 -3.80
CA TYR A 109 17.41 2.81 -3.22
C TYR A 109 17.20 3.98 -4.17
N ASP A 110 17.63 3.83 -5.41
CA ASP A 110 17.55 4.88 -6.43
C ASP A 110 16.10 5.32 -6.67
N GLN A 111 15.14 4.39 -6.72
CA GLN A 111 13.72 4.72 -6.91
C GLN A 111 13.12 5.43 -5.69
N ARG A 112 13.57 5.08 -4.48
CA ARG A 112 13.12 5.73 -3.24
C ARG A 112 13.68 7.15 -3.16
N VAL A 113 14.95 7.34 -3.50
CA VAL A 113 15.58 8.67 -3.59
C VAL A 113 14.93 9.52 -4.67
N GLU A 114 14.67 8.98 -5.85
CA GLU A 114 13.99 9.69 -6.94
C GLU A 114 12.60 10.18 -6.51
N SER A 115 11.81 9.29 -5.89
CA SER A 115 10.48 9.64 -5.37
C SER A 115 10.53 10.74 -4.31
N LEU A 116 11.53 10.67 -3.42
CA LEU A 116 11.72 11.65 -2.35
C LEU A 116 12.23 12.99 -2.89
N ALA A 117 13.16 12.97 -3.86
CA ALA A 117 13.69 14.17 -4.50
C ALA A 117 12.57 14.95 -5.21
N ALA A 118 11.72 14.24 -5.97
CA ALA A 118 10.54 14.82 -6.59
C ALA A 118 9.59 15.46 -5.57
N HIS A 119 9.41 14.83 -4.40
CA HIS A 119 8.58 15.38 -3.34
C HIS A 119 9.16 16.64 -2.68
N ILE A 120 10.46 16.67 -2.41
CA ILE A 120 11.15 17.85 -1.85
C ILE A 120 11.04 19.01 -2.85
N GLU A 121 11.28 18.77 -4.14
CA GLU A 121 11.15 19.77 -5.19
C GLU A 121 9.71 20.31 -5.28
N GLN A 122 8.71 19.42 -5.26
CA GLN A 122 7.30 19.80 -5.34
C GLN A 122 6.84 20.64 -4.14
N THR A 123 7.33 20.34 -2.94
CA THR A 123 6.93 21.02 -1.69
C THR A 123 7.75 22.27 -1.38
N GLY A 124 8.89 22.45 -2.05
CA GLY A 124 9.81 23.56 -1.79
C GLY A 124 10.60 23.45 -0.48
N VAL A 125 10.58 22.27 0.17
CA VAL A 125 11.37 22.00 1.37
C VAL A 125 12.86 22.19 1.05
N GLN A 126 13.56 22.98 1.86
CA GLN A 126 15.01 23.08 1.76
C GLN A 126 15.63 21.83 2.40
N GLY A 127 16.18 20.93 1.58
CA GLY A 127 16.71 19.69 2.09
C GLY A 127 17.65 18.95 1.16
N SER A 128 18.31 17.94 1.72
CA SER A 128 19.22 17.05 1.00
C SER A 128 18.98 15.60 1.37
N ILE A 129 19.18 14.70 0.42
CA ILE A 129 18.96 13.26 0.60
C ILE A 129 20.32 12.56 0.68
N HIS A 130 20.46 11.71 1.69
CA HIS A 130 21.68 10.96 1.97
C HIS A 130 21.36 9.48 2.15
N MET A 131 22.35 8.62 1.92
CA MET A 131 22.23 7.20 2.24
C MET A 131 22.41 6.98 3.75
N LEU A 132 21.66 6.02 4.29
CA LEU A 132 21.79 5.53 5.64
C LEU A 132 22.26 4.08 5.60
N GLU A 133 23.50 3.85 6.05
CA GLU A 133 24.15 2.52 6.02
C GLU A 133 24.04 1.76 7.35
N ASN A 134 23.55 2.41 8.41
CA ASN A 134 23.31 1.79 9.71
C ASN A 134 22.14 2.45 10.43
N SER A 135 21.64 1.85 11.51
CA SER A 135 20.43 2.29 12.21
C SER A 135 20.52 3.64 12.93
N LEU A 136 21.73 4.18 13.15
CA LEU A 136 21.94 5.41 13.92
C LEU A 136 22.29 6.60 13.03
N GLY A 137 22.89 6.37 11.87
CA GLY A 137 23.31 7.41 10.94
C GLY A 137 24.35 8.38 11.54
N PRO A 138 24.42 9.63 11.06
CA PRO A 138 25.39 10.61 11.56
C PRO A 138 25.00 11.24 12.90
N ALA A 139 23.73 11.06 13.32
CA ALA A 139 23.14 11.77 14.44
C ALA A 139 23.89 11.65 15.78
N PRO A 140 24.51 10.51 16.15
CA PRO A 140 25.23 10.40 17.43
C PRO A 140 26.50 11.24 17.54
N HIS A 141 27.10 11.64 16.41
CA HIS A 141 28.44 12.26 16.40
C HIS A 141 28.46 13.66 15.79
N ARG A 142 27.35 14.09 15.20
CA ARG A 142 27.27 15.34 14.45
C ARG A 142 26.97 16.54 15.37
N GLU A 143 27.76 17.60 15.27
CA GLU A 143 27.68 18.76 16.17
C GLU A 143 26.76 19.89 15.66
N ASP A 144 26.52 19.96 14.35
CA ASP A 144 25.81 21.04 13.65
C ASP A 144 24.31 20.78 13.47
N CYS A 145 23.77 19.67 13.98
CA CYS A 145 22.34 19.38 13.96
C CYS A 145 21.66 19.64 15.30
N VAL A 146 20.39 20.03 15.23
CA VAL A 146 19.61 20.46 16.42
C VAL A 146 18.26 19.78 16.56
N VAL A 147 17.68 19.25 15.47
CA VAL A 147 16.40 18.53 15.47
C VAL A 147 16.58 17.10 14.93
N ILE A 148 15.87 16.14 15.50
CA ILE A 148 15.67 14.81 14.91
C ILE A 148 14.17 14.48 14.86
N GLY A 149 13.67 14.23 13.66
CA GLY A 149 12.29 13.85 13.39
C GLY A 149 12.11 12.34 13.42
N CYS A 150 11.00 11.89 14.00
CA CYS A 150 10.67 10.46 14.08
C CYS A 150 9.15 10.25 14.18
N THR A 151 8.70 9.03 13.92
CA THR A 151 7.38 8.57 14.36
C THR A 151 7.48 7.85 15.70
N SER A 152 6.33 7.52 16.30
CA SER A 152 6.27 6.75 17.55
C SER A 152 7.00 5.40 17.46
N GLU A 153 7.02 4.76 16.29
CA GLU A 153 7.78 3.51 16.05
C GLU A 153 9.29 3.67 16.19
N THR A 154 9.82 4.85 15.81
CA THR A 154 11.25 5.15 15.77
C THR A 154 11.75 6.00 16.94
N PHE A 155 10.85 6.38 17.85
CA PHE A 155 11.15 7.25 18.99
C PHE A 155 12.28 6.71 19.88
N ASN A 156 12.24 5.41 20.22
CA ASN A 156 13.27 4.77 21.04
C ASN A 156 14.67 4.85 20.40
N GLY A 157 14.76 4.83 19.06
CA GLY A 157 16.03 5.04 18.36
C GLY A 157 16.60 6.45 18.59
N CYS A 158 15.73 7.46 18.61
CA CYS A 158 16.11 8.85 18.87
C CYS A 158 16.54 9.06 20.33
N GLU A 159 15.91 8.38 21.29
CA GLU A 159 16.35 8.40 22.69
C GLU A 159 17.76 7.81 22.84
N ILE A 160 18.03 6.65 22.21
CA ILE A 160 19.35 6.04 22.21
C ILE A 160 20.40 6.98 21.60
N ILE A 161 20.08 7.67 20.51
CA ILE A 161 20.95 8.68 19.90
C ILE A 161 21.28 9.78 20.91
N ASN A 162 20.28 10.33 21.61
CA ASN A 162 20.52 11.36 22.61
C ASN A 162 21.33 10.87 23.81
N GLU A 163 21.16 9.62 24.26
CA GLU A 163 22.02 9.02 25.28
C GLU A 163 23.48 8.94 24.83
N MET A 164 23.73 8.59 23.56
CA MET A 164 25.09 8.53 22.99
C MET A 164 25.70 9.93 22.89
N ARG A 165 24.92 10.93 22.47
CA ARG A 165 25.34 12.33 22.38
C ARG A 165 25.76 12.86 23.75
N LEU A 166 24.95 12.65 24.79
CA LEU A 166 25.28 13.07 26.15
C LEU A 166 26.56 12.41 26.68
N LYS A 167 26.79 11.12 26.38
CA LYS A 167 28.04 10.41 26.73
C LYS A 167 29.26 10.96 25.98
N ALA A 168 29.05 11.54 24.80
CA ALA A 168 30.07 12.18 23.98
C ALA A 168 30.16 13.71 24.23
N GLU A 169 29.52 14.22 25.29
CA GLU A 169 29.49 15.65 25.65
C GLU A 169 28.87 16.56 24.56
N LEU A 170 27.98 15.99 23.75
CA LEU A 170 27.16 16.72 22.78
C LEU A 170 25.79 17.08 23.36
N GLU A 171 25.27 18.24 22.96
CA GLU A 171 23.91 18.65 23.29
C GLU A 171 22.90 17.66 22.67
N PRO A 172 21.84 17.26 23.41
CA PRO A 172 20.80 16.39 22.87
C PRO A 172 20.04 17.09 21.75
N LEU A 173 19.62 16.32 20.75
CA LEU A 173 18.73 16.78 19.69
C LEU A 173 17.32 16.96 20.23
N GLU A 174 16.64 18.00 19.76
CA GLU A 174 15.20 18.16 19.92
C GLU A 174 14.50 17.02 19.16
N ILE A 175 13.85 16.10 19.88
CA ILE A 175 13.12 14.98 19.26
C ILE A 175 11.72 15.46 18.91
N LEU A 176 11.41 15.49 17.60
CA LEU A 176 10.08 15.79 17.10
C LEU A 176 9.37 14.49 16.76
N VAL A 177 8.33 14.15 17.53
CA VAL A 177 7.52 12.96 17.31
C VAL A 177 6.29 13.33 16.49
N VAL A 178 6.24 12.85 15.25
CA VAL A 178 5.08 13.01 14.36
C VAL A 178 4.16 11.82 14.50
N GLU A 179 2.89 12.08 14.73
CA GLU A 179 1.88 11.02 14.79
C GLU A 179 1.67 10.38 13.41
N HIS A 180 1.47 9.06 13.43
CA HIS A 180 1.16 8.33 12.20
C HIS A 180 -0.15 8.83 11.57
N PHE A 181 -0.18 8.80 10.24
CA PHE A 181 -1.43 8.93 9.50
C PHE A 181 -2.27 7.65 9.70
N ILE A 182 -3.54 7.83 10.03
CA ILE A 182 -4.50 6.74 10.26
C ILE A 182 -5.51 6.75 9.13
N ASP A 183 -5.88 5.56 8.62
CA ASP A 183 -6.88 5.42 7.57
C ASP A 183 -8.33 5.41 8.09
N GLU A 184 -9.28 5.20 7.19
CA GLU A 184 -10.72 5.20 7.49
C GLU A 184 -11.18 4.09 8.45
N ILE A 185 -10.36 3.05 8.70
CA ILE A 185 -10.66 1.95 9.63
C ILE A 185 -9.87 2.03 10.94
N GLY A 186 -9.11 3.11 11.18
CA GLY A 186 -8.37 3.30 12.42
C GLY A 186 -6.98 2.64 12.43
N GLU A 187 -6.50 2.16 11.28
CA GLU A 187 -5.21 1.49 11.16
C GLU A 187 -4.13 2.44 10.62
N VAL A 188 -2.88 2.25 11.06
CA VAL A 188 -1.75 3.07 10.62
C VAL A 188 -1.49 2.88 9.12
N LEU A 189 -1.35 3.97 8.38
CA LEU A 189 -0.86 3.96 7.01
C LEU A 189 0.65 3.66 6.99
N SER A 190 1.03 2.59 6.31
CA SER A 190 2.42 2.16 6.18
C SER A 190 2.72 1.60 4.79
N SER A 191 3.98 1.66 4.38
CA SER A 191 4.48 1.05 3.15
C SER A 191 4.15 -0.43 3.04
N SER A 192 4.14 -1.16 4.16
CA SER A 192 3.76 -2.58 4.20
C SER A 192 2.32 -2.80 3.73
N ARG A 193 1.38 -1.99 4.21
CA ARG A 193 -0.03 -2.09 3.80
C ARG A 193 -0.25 -1.68 2.34
N ILE A 194 0.53 -0.74 1.83
CA ILE A 194 0.53 -0.38 0.41
C ILE A 194 1.08 -1.55 -0.43
N ARG A 195 2.22 -2.13 -0.06
CA ARG A 195 2.81 -3.31 -0.73
C ARG A 195 1.85 -4.49 -0.75
N ASN A 196 1.18 -4.74 0.38
CA ASN A 196 0.19 -5.81 0.50
C ASN A 196 -1.12 -5.51 -0.23
N GLY A 197 -1.25 -4.34 -0.87
CA GLY A 197 -2.42 -4.00 -1.67
C GLY A 197 -3.67 -3.73 -0.84
N VAL A 198 -3.52 -3.29 0.42
CA VAL A 198 -4.63 -3.00 1.33
C VAL A 198 -5.08 -1.54 1.16
N VAL A 199 -4.14 -0.60 1.13
CA VAL A 199 -4.39 0.84 1.04
C VAL A 199 -3.62 1.48 -0.12
N SER A 200 -4.13 2.60 -0.62
CA SER A 200 -3.41 3.49 -1.53
C SER A 200 -2.34 4.32 -0.78
N PRO A 201 -1.40 4.96 -1.49
CA PRO A 201 -0.48 5.93 -0.89
C PRO A 201 -1.16 7.12 -0.19
N SER A 202 -2.41 7.42 -0.54
CA SER A 202 -3.22 8.45 0.13
C SER A 202 -3.93 7.96 1.38
N GLY A 203 -3.88 6.66 1.69
CA GLY A 203 -4.55 6.06 2.85
C GLY A 203 -5.98 5.56 2.61
N ASN A 204 -6.44 5.52 1.36
CA ASN A 204 -7.76 4.96 1.03
C ASN A 204 -7.67 3.44 0.90
N LEU A 205 -8.66 2.69 1.41
CA LEU A 205 -8.75 1.25 1.14
C LEU A 205 -9.02 0.99 -0.35
N TRP A 206 -8.39 -0.04 -0.91
CA TRP A 206 -8.71 -0.48 -2.27
C TRP A 206 -10.09 -1.13 -2.36
N ILE A 207 -10.48 -1.86 -1.31
CA ILE A 207 -11.82 -2.42 -1.11
C ILE A 207 -12.27 -2.14 0.32
N ARG A 208 -13.47 -1.61 0.45
CA ARG A 208 -14.19 -1.40 1.71
C ARG A 208 -15.15 -2.55 1.94
N ALA A 209 -15.41 -2.91 3.20
CA ALA A 209 -16.41 -3.93 3.52
C ALA A 209 -17.81 -3.56 2.97
N SER A 210 -18.12 -2.26 2.98
CA SER A 210 -19.37 -1.70 2.44
C SER A 210 -19.46 -1.73 0.93
N ASP A 211 -18.35 -1.94 0.20
CA ASP A 211 -18.41 -2.05 -1.26
C ASP A 211 -19.27 -3.23 -1.71
N PHE A 212 -19.42 -4.25 -0.86
CA PHE A 212 -20.19 -5.46 -1.15
C PHE A 212 -21.38 -5.66 -0.18
N ASP A 213 -21.90 -4.59 0.41
CA ASP A 213 -23.20 -4.62 1.09
C ASP A 213 -24.36 -4.80 0.10
N THR A 214 -24.14 -4.40 -1.16
CA THR A 214 -25.03 -4.61 -2.30
C THR A 214 -24.27 -5.32 -3.42
N VAL A 215 -25.00 -5.90 -4.37
CA VAL A 215 -24.37 -6.45 -5.57
C VAL A 215 -23.93 -5.30 -6.48
N ARG A 216 -22.74 -5.43 -7.06
CA ARG A 216 -22.20 -4.44 -8.00
C ARG A 216 -22.46 -4.91 -9.42
N GLN A 217 -23.33 -4.20 -10.13
CA GLN A 217 -23.66 -4.49 -11.52
C GLN A 217 -22.86 -3.60 -12.46
N MET A 218 -22.23 -4.21 -13.46
CA MET A 218 -21.52 -3.49 -14.50
C MET A 218 -22.52 -2.73 -15.39
N PRO A 219 -22.43 -1.40 -15.50
CA PRO A 219 -23.24 -0.65 -16.45
C PRO A 219 -22.73 -0.87 -17.88
N SER A 220 -23.65 -0.93 -18.84
CA SER A 220 -23.33 -1.17 -20.26
C SER A 220 -22.43 -0.11 -20.90
N VAL A 221 -22.37 1.09 -20.32
CA VAL A 221 -21.45 2.15 -20.78
C VAL A 221 -19.98 1.74 -20.67
N LEU A 222 -19.65 0.76 -19.82
CA LEU A 222 -18.28 0.26 -19.63
C LEU A 222 -17.93 -0.94 -20.52
N ASP A 223 -18.87 -1.44 -21.33
CA ASP A 223 -18.67 -2.65 -22.15
C ASP A 223 -17.45 -2.52 -23.08
N GLU A 224 -17.30 -1.39 -23.76
CA GLU A 224 -16.18 -1.17 -24.68
C GLU A 224 -14.85 -0.97 -23.93
N GLU A 225 -14.87 -0.31 -22.77
CA GLU A 225 -13.65 -0.05 -22.00
C GLU A 225 -13.12 -1.34 -21.33
N LEU A 226 -14.01 -2.24 -20.92
CA LEU A 226 -13.63 -3.51 -20.30
C LEU A 226 -13.18 -4.56 -21.33
N LYS A 227 -13.52 -4.38 -22.61
CA LYS A 227 -12.90 -5.15 -23.70
C LYS A 227 -11.43 -4.79 -23.89
N GLU A 228 -11.00 -3.59 -23.49
CA GLU A 228 -9.58 -3.25 -23.54
C GLU A 228 -8.80 -4.01 -22.46
N PRO A 229 -7.76 -4.78 -22.83
CA PRO A 229 -6.98 -5.54 -21.86
C PRO A 229 -6.52 -4.71 -20.65
N LEU A 230 -6.79 -5.19 -19.45
CA LEU A 230 -6.26 -4.66 -18.19
C LEU A 230 -4.80 -5.10 -17.97
N GLY A 231 -3.98 -5.13 -19.02
CA GLY A 231 -2.62 -5.64 -18.98
C GLY A 231 -2.00 -5.76 -20.36
N THR A 232 -0.87 -6.46 -20.41
CA THR A 232 -0.17 -6.74 -21.67
C THR A 232 -0.82 -7.94 -22.35
N LEU A 233 -1.33 -7.73 -23.56
CA LEU A 233 -1.91 -8.79 -24.38
C LEU A 233 -0.83 -9.57 -25.13
N TYR A 234 -0.80 -10.88 -24.93
CA TYR A 234 -0.01 -11.84 -25.69
C TYR A 234 -0.94 -12.56 -26.66
N LYS A 235 -0.71 -12.32 -27.96
CA LYS A 235 -1.59 -12.86 -29.01
C LYS A 235 -1.30 -14.33 -29.26
N GLY A 236 -2.35 -15.09 -29.50
CA GLY A 236 -2.28 -16.49 -29.90
C GLY A 236 -3.60 -16.95 -30.51
N PRO A 237 -3.59 -17.98 -31.36
CA PRO A 237 -4.82 -18.47 -31.96
C PRO A 237 -5.64 -19.24 -30.92
N GLU A 238 -6.97 -19.13 -30.98
CA GLU A 238 -7.87 -19.79 -30.02
C GLU A 238 -7.69 -21.32 -29.96
N ASN A 239 -7.32 -21.94 -31.08
CA ASN A 239 -7.09 -23.38 -31.17
C ASN A 239 -5.72 -23.83 -30.64
N ASN A 240 -4.82 -22.90 -30.29
CA ASN A 240 -3.53 -23.21 -29.67
C ASN A 240 -3.13 -22.12 -28.65
N PRO A 241 -3.78 -22.12 -27.46
CA PRO A 241 -3.51 -21.15 -26.39
C PRO A 241 -2.06 -21.18 -25.89
N SER A 242 -1.35 -22.30 -26.06
CA SER A 242 0.04 -22.47 -25.64
C SER A 242 0.99 -21.46 -26.30
N ILE A 243 0.67 -20.92 -27.48
CA ILE A 243 1.50 -19.90 -28.14
C ILE A 243 1.50 -18.60 -27.32
N ALA A 244 0.31 -18.10 -26.96
CA ALA A 244 0.17 -16.91 -26.13
C ALA A 244 0.79 -17.14 -24.75
N LEU A 245 0.54 -18.31 -24.15
CA LEU A 245 1.09 -18.68 -22.86
C LEU A 245 2.62 -18.70 -22.85
N ASN A 246 3.26 -19.37 -23.80
CA ASN A 246 4.72 -19.45 -23.85
C ASN A 246 5.36 -18.07 -24.02
N SER A 247 4.74 -17.20 -24.83
CA SER A 247 5.19 -15.81 -24.97
C SER A 247 5.05 -15.03 -23.65
N ALA A 248 3.93 -15.18 -22.95
CA ALA A 248 3.67 -14.56 -21.66
C ALA A 248 4.66 -15.05 -20.59
N LEU A 249 4.86 -16.36 -20.46
CA LEU A 249 5.80 -16.94 -19.49
C LEU A 249 7.25 -16.56 -19.77
N SER A 250 7.62 -16.31 -21.04
CA SER A 250 8.97 -15.85 -21.38
C SER A 250 9.25 -14.41 -20.92
N SER A 251 8.21 -13.60 -20.68
CA SER A 251 8.37 -12.23 -20.19
C SER A 251 8.41 -12.13 -18.66
N LEU A 252 8.20 -13.24 -17.95
CA LEU A 252 8.10 -13.26 -16.48
C LEU A 252 9.39 -13.78 -15.86
N ASP A 253 10.02 -12.93 -15.05
CA ASP A 253 11.21 -13.31 -14.27
C ASP A 253 10.86 -14.29 -13.14
N ASP A 254 9.71 -14.06 -12.48
CA ASP A 254 9.19 -14.90 -11.41
C ASP A 254 7.82 -15.49 -11.80
N LYS A 255 7.70 -16.81 -11.63
CA LYS A 255 6.51 -17.62 -11.96
C LYS A 255 5.92 -18.30 -10.72
N SER A 256 6.46 -18.03 -9.54
CA SER A 256 6.13 -18.74 -8.29
C SER A 256 4.76 -18.38 -7.71
N ALA A 257 4.16 -17.27 -8.15
CA ALA A 257 2.90 -16.75 -7.60
C ALA A 257 1.94 -16.22 -8.69
N ILE A 258 1.74 -17.00 -9.75
CA ILE A 258 0.78 -16.69 -10.82
C ILE A 258 -0.65 -16.93 -10.30
N ILE A 259 -1.53 -15.97 -10.56
CA ILE A 259 -2.98 -16.09 -10.40
C ILE A 259 -3.59 -16.22 -11.80
N ALA A 260 -4.42 -17.23 -12.02
CA ALA A 260 -4.99 -17.56 -13.31
C ALA A 260 -6.52 -17.49 -13.27
N VAL A 261 -7.12 -16.82 -14.25
CA VAL A 261 -8.56 -16.70 -14.40
C VAL A 261 -8.99 -17.29 -15.74
N GLY A 262 -10.02 -18.12 -15.67
CA GLY A 262 -10.65 -18.79 -16.80
C GLY A 262 -10.08 -20.18 -17.08
N ASP A 263 -10.97 -21.10 -17.46
CA ASP A 263 -10.66 -22.52 -17.65
C ASP A 263 -9.51 -22.77 -18.61
N VAL A 264 -9.51 -22.08 -19.75
CA VAL A 264 -8.49 -22.25 -20.80
C VAL A 264 -7.13 -21.81 -20.30
N THR A 265 -7.06 -20.68 -19.58
CA THR A 265 -5.82 -20.16 -19.00
C THR A 265 -5.28 -21.11 -17.94
N VAL A 266 -6.14 -21.57 -17.04
CA VAL A 266 -5.80 -22.48 -15.95
C VAL A 266 -5.31 -23.82 -16.50
N LEU A 267 -6.04 -24.42 -17.45
CA LEU A 267 -5.63 -25.67 -18.07
C LEU A 267 -4.30 -25.53 -18.80
N SER A 268 -4.11 -24.45 -19.57
CA SER A 268 -2.88 -24.24 -20.33
C SER A 268 -1.65 -24.11 -19.41
N LEU A 269 -1.78 -23.43 -18.28
CA LEU A 269 -0.74 -23.34 -17.26
C LEU A 269 -0.43 -24.73 -16.68
N GLU A 270 -1.46 -25.49 -16.30
CA GLU A 270 -1.31 -26.83 -15.76
C GLU A 270 -0.59 -27.78 -16.76
N GLU A 271 -1.02 -27.78 -18.03
CA GLU A 271 -0.39 -28.57 -19.11
C GLU A 271 1.07 -28.17 -19.36
N SER A 272 1.45 -26.93 -19.05
CA SER A 272 2.85 -26.46 -19.08
C SER A 272 3.67 -26.85 -17.85
N GLY A 273 3.07 -27.54 -16.87
CA GLY A 273 3.70 -27.95 -15.62
C GLY A 273 3.73 -26.86 -14.54
N LEU A 274 2.95 -25.79 -14.70
CA LEU A 274 2.84 -24.70 -13.74
C LEU A 274 1.48 -24.76 -13.02
N ILE A 275 1.52 -24.86 -11.69
CA ILE A 275 0.32 -24.80 -10.86
C ILE A 275 0.12 -23.35 -10.42
N PRO A 276 -1.00 -22.69 -10.78
CA PRO A 276 -1.28 -21.34 -10.30
C PRO A 276 -1.49 -21.34 -8.78
N ARG A 277 -1.10 -20.25 -8.13
CA ARG A 277 -1.36 -20.03 -6.70
C ARG A 277 -2.86 -19.95 -6.43
N ILE A 278 -3.57 -19.24 -7.30
CA ILE A 278 -5.03 -19.13 -7.28
C ILE A 278 -5.51 -19.35 -8.71
N ALA A 279 -6.37 -20.34 -8.92
CA ALA A 279 -7.13 -20.53 -10.14
C ALA A 279 -8.56 -20.07 -9.91
N VAL A 280 -9.13 -19.27 -10.81
CA VAL A 280 -10.56 -18.91 -10.81
C VAL A 280 -11.17 -19.51 -12.06
N ILE A 281 -12.17 -20.37 -11.88
CA ILE A 281 -12.82 -21.09 -12.97
C ILE A 281 -14.32 -21.00 -12.81
N ASP A 282 -15.07 -20.68 -13.87
CA ASP A 282 -16.49 -20.96 -13.90
C ASP A 282 -16.72 -22.39 -14.39
N GLY A 283 -17.64 -23.11 -13.76
CA GLY A 283 -17.94 -24.47 -14.19
C GLY A 283 -18.74 -24.50 -15.50
N ARG A 284 -18.95 -23.38 -16.22
CA ARG A 284 -19.97 -23.28 -17.28
C ARG A 284 -19.62 -24.07 -18.53
N THR A 285 -18.39 -24.53 -18.61
CA THR A 285 -17.93 -25.44 -19.65
C THR A 285 -18.44 -26.89 -19.39
N LYS A 286 -19.03 -27.18 -18.22
CA LYS A 286 -19.63 -28.50 -17.87
C LYS A 286 -20.96 -28.83 -18.60
N ARG A 287 -21.55 -27.91 -19.37
CA ARG A 287 -22.82 -28.18 -20.11
C ARG A 287 -22.63 -28.88 -21.45
N GLN A 288 -21.40 -29.04 -21.92
CA GLN A 288 -21.05 -29.99 -22.98
C GLN A 288 -19.97 -30.92 -22.43
N GLU A 289 -20.05 -32.21 -22.74
CA GLU A 289 -19.11 -33.26 -22.28
C GLU A 289 -17.63 -33.03 -22.69
N TRP A 290 -17.33 -31.92 -23.38
CA TRP A 290 -15.99 -31.51 -23.82
C TRP A 290 -15.66 -30.11 -23.31
N SER A 291 -15.40 -29.97 -22.01
CA SER A 291 -14.78 -28.76 -21.48
C SER A 291 -13.31 -28.93 -21.13
N PRO A 292 -12.46 -27.95 -21.44
CA PRO A 292 -11.17 -27.76 -20.79
C PRO A 292 -11.24 -27.93 -19.27
N ALA A 293 -12.30 -27.42 -18.62
CA ALA A 293 -12.56 -27.54 -17.18
C ALA A 293 -12.52 -28.97 -16.63
N SER A 294 -13.02 -29.96 -17.38
CA SER A 294 -13.06 -31.35 -16.92
C SER A 294 -11.69 -32.03 -16.94
N ARG A 295 -10.70 -31.41 -17.60
CA ARG A 295 -9.30 -31.88 -17.65
C ARG A 295 -8.42 -31.27 -16.57
N ILE A 296 -8.89 -30.21 -15.91
CA ILE A 296 -8.14 -29.52 -14.86
C ILE A 296 -7.97 -30.46 -13.66
N ASN A 297 -6.75 -30.92 -13.39
CA ASN A 297 -6.45 -31.83 -12.28
C ASN A 297 -5.80 -31.08 -11.12
N LEU A 298 -6.56 -30.14 -10.55
CA LEU A 298 -6.20 -29.42 -9.33
C LEU A 298 -6.79 -30.08 -8.06
N SER A 299 -6.93 -31.41 -8.07
CA SER A 299 -7.58 -32.18 -7.00
C SER A 299 -6.90 -32.06 -5.63
N ALA A 300 -5.60 -31.76 -5.61
CA ALA A 300 -4.84 -31.51 -4.37
C ALA A 300 -4.97 -30.06 -3.85
N SER A 301 -5.57 -29.15 -4.61
CA SER A 301 -5.71 -27.74 -4.24
C SER A 301 -6.93 -27.53 -3.35
N HIS A 302 -6.84 -26.58 -2.41
CA HIS A 302 -7.98 -26.19 -1.60
C HIS A 302 -9.02 -25.44 -2.45
N ARG A 303 -10.31 -25.68 -2.21
CA ARG A 303 -11.40 -25.15 -3.05
C ARG A 303 -12.30 -24.20 -2.28
N PHE A 304 -12.45 -22.99 -2.81
CA PHE A 304 -13.47 -22.01 -2.43
C PHE A 304 -14.60 -22.02 -3.45
N GLN A 305 -15.81 -21.68 -3.01
CA GLN A 305 -16.99 -21.55 -3.88
C GLN A 305 -17.40 -20.08 -3.95
N ALA A 306 -17.80 -19.63 -5.13
CA ALA A 306 -18.33 -18.29 -5.35
C ALA A 306 -19.60 -18.34 -6.21
N VAL A 307 -20.58 -17.50 -5.92
CA VAL A 307 -21.75 -17.28 -6.79
C VAL A 307 -21.65 -15.89 -7.41
N ASN A 308 -21.51 -15.80 -8.72
CA ASN A 308 -21.28 -14.52 -9.41
C ASN A 308 -22.02 -14.44 -10.75
N PRO A 309 -23.26 -13.92 -10.80
CA PRO A 309 -24.00 -13.81 -12.06
C PRO A 309 -23.29 -12.96 -13.12
N ALA A 310 -23.75 -13.09 -14.36
CA ALA A 310 -23.20 -12.40 -15.51
C ALA A 310 -23.19 -10.87 -15.32
N GLY A 311 -22.07 -10.22 -15.64
CA GLY A 311 -21.92 -8.77 -15.52
C GLY A 311 -22.02 -8.23 -14.08
N MET A 312 -21.81 -9.07 -13.06
CA MET A 312 -21.88 -8.67 -11.65
C MET A 312 -20.58 -8.98 -10.89
N LEU A 313 -20.40 -8.28 -9.77
CA LEU A 313 -19.47 -8.63 -8.69
C LEU A 313 -20.25 -8.73 -7.38
N THR A 314 -20.34 -9.94 -6.84
CA THR A 314 -21.09 -10.25 -5.61
C THR A 314 -20.21 -10.27 -4.36
N ARG A 315 -20.83 -10.18 -3.18
CA ARG A 315 -20.16 -10.45 -1.90
C ARG A 315 -19.53 -11.85 -1.87
N SER A 316 -20.21 -12.86 -2.41
CA SER A 316 -19.69 -14.23 -2.46
C SER A 316 -18.40 -14.33 -3.27
N MET A 317 -18.31 -13.64 -4.40
CA MET A 317 -17.09 -13.59 -5.22
C MET A 317 -15.96 -12.85 -4.50
N TYR A 318 -16.26 -11.71 -3.86
CA TYR A 318 -15.30 -10.96 -3.06
C TYR A 318 -14.73 -11.80 -1.90
N GLU A 319 -15.59 -12.46 -1.13
CA GLU A 319 -15.20 -13.29 0.02
C GLU A 319 -14.35 -14.48 -0.43
N ALA A 320 -14.72 -15.16 -1.51
CA ALA A 320 -13.92 -16.25 -2.06
C ALA A 320 -12.53 -15.78 -2.51
N CYS A 321 -12.43 -14.63 -3.18
CA CYS A 321 -11.14 -14.05 -3.57
C CYS A 321 -10.30 -13.67 -2.34
N ARG A 322 -10.91 -13.02 -1.34
CA ARG A 322 -10.24 -12.62 -0.09
C ARG A 322 -9.70 -13.85 0.65
N ASP A 323 -10.51 -14.88 0.80
CA ASP A 323 -10.17 -16.08 1.56
C ASP A 323 -9.10 -16.92 0.80
N ALA A 324 -9.16 -16.98 -0.53
CA ALA A 324 -8.13 -17.58 -1.36
C ALA A 324 -6.78 -16.85 -1.26
N MET A 325 -6.78 -15.52 -1.18
CA MET A 325 -5.56 -14.73 -0.95
C MET A 325 -4.93 -15.01 0.42
N GLY A 326 -5.75 -15.25 1.44
CA GLY A 326 -5.32 -15.60 2.81
C GLY A 326 -4.86 -17.05 2.97
N TRP A 327 -5.16 -17.92 2.01
CA TRP A 327 -4.77 -19.33 2.08
C TRP A 327 -3.28 -19.53 1.74
N ASN A 328 -2.64 -20.46 2.45
CA ASN A 328 -1.26 -20.84 2.18
C ASN A 328 -1.20 -22.09 1.27
N GLY A 329 -0.94 -21.87 -0.02
CA GLY A 329 -0.76 -22.92 -1.02
C GLY A 329 -1.66 -22.74 -2.24
N PRO A 330 -1.61 -23.66 -3.22
CA PRO A 330 -2.47 -23.64 -4.39
C PRO A 330 -3.95 -23.75 -4.03
N THR A 331 -4.77 -22.91 -4.66
CA THR A 331 -6.22 -22.86 -4.45
C THR A 331 -6.99 -22.75 -5.76
N VAL A 332 -8.24 -23.17 -5.73
CA VAL A 332 -9.21 -22.99 -6.81
C VAL A 332 -10.45 -22.29 -6.27
N ILE A 333 -10.91 -21.27 -6.96
CA ILE A 333 -12.22 -20.65 -6.76
C ILE A 333 -13.13 -21.18 -7.86
N ASP A 334 -14.10 -22.02 -7.48
CA ASP A 334 -15.15 -22.46 -8.38
C ASP A 334 -16.29 -21.45 -8.38
N VAL A 335 -16.55 -20.89 -9.55
CA VAL A 335 -17.58 -19.88 -9.75
C VAL A 335 -18.84 -20.52 -10.33
N GLU A 336 -19.93 -20.44 -9.59
CA GLU A 336 -21.29 -20.61 -10.11
C GLU A 336 -21.74 -19.28 -10.72
N GLY A 337 -21.58 -19.14 -12.03
CA GLY A 337 -21.82 -17.87 -12.71
C GLY A 337 -20.76 -17.58 -13.76
N GLU A 338 -20.20 -16.37 -13.78
CA GLU A 338 -19.12 -15.92 -14.66
C GLU A 338 -17.95 -15.36 -13.84
N GLU A 339 -16.72 -15.66 -14.26
CA GLU A 339 -15.47 -15.20 -13.67
C GLU A 339 -14.87 -13.95 -14.35
N ASP A 340 -15.43 -13.49 -15.46
CA ASP A 340 -14.87 -12.46 -16.35
C ASP A 340 -14.48 -11.16 -15.65
N LEU A 341 -15.27 -10.74 -14.64
CA LEU A 341 -15.02 -9.52 -13.87
C LEU A 341 -14.10 -9.73 -12.66
N SER A 342 -13.77 -10.98 -12.32
CA SER A 342 -12.87 -11.31 -11.20
C SER A 342 -11.47 -10.67 -11.28
N PRO A 343 -10.87 -10.40 -12.46
CA PRO A 343 -9.60 -9.68 -12.53
C PRO A 343 -9.65 -8.32 -11.84
N ILE A 344 -10.78 -7.61 -11.84
CA ILE A 344 -10.94 -6.33 -11.13
C ILE A 344 -10.73 -6.53 -9.62
N LEU A 345 -11.40 -7.53 -9.04
CA LEU A 345 -11.27 -7.86 -7.60
C LEU A 345 -9.86 -8.32 -7.26
N LEU A 346 -9.30 -9.22 -8.08
CA LEU A 346 -7.97 -9.77 -7.86
C LEU A 346 -6.91 -8.67 -7.93
N ILE A 347 -6.99 -7.73 -8.89
CA ILE A 347 -6.08 -6.58 -8.96
C ILE A 347 -6.15 -5.76 -7.67
N LEU A 348 -7.35 -5.52 -7.14
CA LEU A 348 -7.54 -4.73 -5.92
C LEU A 348 -7.07 -5.46 -4.65
N LEU A 349 -7.25 -6.78 -4.57
CA LEU A 349 -6.88 -7.60 -3.40
C LEU A 349 -5.40 -8.01 -3.37
N CYS A 350 -4.77 -8.16 -4.53
CA CYS A 350 -3.42 -8.72 -4.60
C CYS A 350 -2.35 -7.74 -4.11
N PRO A 351 -1.25 -8.24 -3.52
CA PRO A 351 -0.09 -7.42 -3.26
C PRO A 351 0.51 -6.87 -4.56
N LEU A 352 1.20 -5.74 -4.46
CA LEU A 352 1.93 -5.16 -5.57
C LEU A 352 3.02 -6.14 -6.03
N GLY A 353 3.16 -6.27 -7.36
CA GLY A 353 4.06 -7.22 -8.00
C GLY A 353 3.43 -8.57 -8.33
N ALA A 354 2.25 -8.91 -7.79
CA ALA A 354 1.53 -10.14 -8.16
C ALA A 354 1.23 -10.18 -9.66
N VAL A 355 1.16 -11.39 -10.24
CA VAL A 355 0.91 -11.58 -11.66
C VAL A 355 -0.44 -12.26 -11.85
N ILE A 356 -1.35 -11.59 -12.54
CA ILE A 356 -2.67 -12.10 -12.89
C ILE A 356 -2.69 -12.39 -14.39
N MET A 357 -3.13 -13.59 -14.76
CA MET A 357 -3.23 -14.07 -16.13
C MET A 357 -4.68 -14.43 -16.42
N TYR A 358 -5.24 -13.92 -17.50
CA TYR A 358 -6.62 -14.20 -17.88
C TYR A 358 -6.80 -14.15 -19.40
N GLY A 359 -7.77 -14.90 -19.91
CA GLY A 359 -8.04 -14.97 -21.35
C GLY A 359 -8.65 -13.69 -21.89
N GLN A 360 -8.31 -13.33 -23.13
CA GLN A 360 -8.99 -12.33 -23.94
C GLN A 360 -9.66 -13.06 -25.11
N PRO A 361 -11.01 -13.17 -25.14
CA PRO A 361 -11.72 -13.89 -26.20
C PRO A 361 -11.32 -13.43 -27.61
N GLY A 362 -11.03 -14.36 -28.52
CA GLY A 362 -10.62 -14.06 -29.89
C GLY A 362 -9.20 -13.50 -30.06
N GLU A 363 -8.48 -13.16 -28.99
CA GLU A 363 -7.22 -12.42 -29.09
C GLU A 363 -6.02 -13.13 -28.46
N GLY A 364 -6.19 -13.75 -27.29
CA GLY A 364 -5.11 -14.46 -26.61
C GLY A 364 -5.16 -14.37 -25.09
N LEU A 365 -4.02 -14.06 -24.48
CA LEU A 365 -3.81 -14.10 -23.02
C LEU A 365 -3.32 -12.76 -22.52
N VAL A 366 -3.96 -12.21 -21.50
CA VAL A 366 -3.53 -10.99 -20.84
C VAL A 366 -2.68 -11.33 -19.63
N VAL A 367 -1.57 -10.62 -19.47
CA VAL A 367 -0.74 -10.65 -18.26
C VAL A 367 -0.79 -9.28 -17.61
N ARG A 368 -1.21 -9.23 -16.35
CA ARG A 368 -1.15 -8.03 -15.53
C ARG A 368 -0.27 -8.23 -14.31
N ARG A 369 0.86 -7.52 -14.28
CA ARG A 369 1.59 -7.27 -13.03
C ARG A 369 0.84 -6.19 -12.25
N VAL A 370 0.51 -6.48 -11.00
CA VAL A 370 -0.24 -5.56 -10.13
C VAL A 370 0.68 -4.41 -9.71
N ASP A 371 0.37 -3.21 -10.18
CA ASP A 371 1.01 -1.96 -9.81
C ASP A 371 -0.06 -0.95 -9.33
N LEU A 372 0.36 0.23 -8.87
CA LEU A 372 -0.57 1.25 -8.41
C LEU A 372 -1.54 1.68 -9.52
N ALA A 373 -1.06 1.83 -10.75
CA ALA A 373 -1.88 2.17 -11.91
C ALA A 373 -2.99 1.12 -12.15
N ALA A 374 -2.68 -0.16 -12.00
CA ALA A 374 -3.66 -1.26 -12.10
C ALA A 374 -4.75 -1.09 -11.05
N LYS A 375 -4.34 -0.86 -9.80
CA LYS A 375 -5.26 -0.73 -8.67
C LYS A 375 -6.16 0.49 -8.82
N TYR A 376 -5.63 1.63 -9.26
CA TYR A 376 -6.45 2.81 -9.55
C TYR A 376 -7.45 2.56 -10.68
N ARG A 377 -7.02 1.91 -11.79
CA ARG A 377 -7.92 1.58 -12.90
C ARG A 377 -9.03 0.61 -12.46
N ALA A 378 -8.68 -0.44 -11.71
CA ALA A 378 -9.63 -1.40 -11.17
C ALA A 378 -10.60 -0.76 -10.17
N ARG A 379 -10.11 0.13 -9.30
CA ARG A 379 -10.93 0.86 -8.32
C ARG A 379 -11.94 1.75 -9.03
N ARG A 380 -11.51 2.48 -10.07
CA ARG A 380 -12.40 3.29 -10.91
C ARG A 380 -13.52 2.46 -11.54
N PHE A 381 -13.23 1.25 -12.02
CA PHE A 381 -14.27 0.35 -12.51
C PHE A 381 -15.24 -0.04 -11.41
N LEU A 382 -14.74 -0.46 -10.24
CA LEU A 382 -15.59 -0.82 -9.11
C LEU A 382 -16.46 0.35 -8.61
N ASP A 383 -15.93 1.57 -8.61
CA ASP A 383 -16.67 2.80 -8.27
C ASP A 383 -17.76 3.13 -9.29
N ALA A 384 -17.54 2.79 -10.57
CA ALA A 384 -18.49 3.02 -11.64
C ALA A 384 -19.60 1.94 -11.69
N PHE A 385 -19.49 0.84 -10.95
CA PHE A 385 -20.53 -0.20 -10.93
C PHE A 385 -21.73 0.24 -10.10
N GLU A 386 -22.93 -0.03 -10.63
CA GLU A 386 -24.19 0.34 -10.02
C GLU A 386 -24.52 -0.63 -8.87
N SER A 387 -24.97 -0.10 -7.74
CA SER A 387 -25.47 -0.91 -6.63
C SER A 387 -26.88 -1.41 -6.96
N THR A 388 -27.07 -2.72 -6.93
CA THR A 388 -28.40 -3.33 -7.01
C THR A 388 -28.82 -3.90 -5.66
N GLU A 389 -30.06 -3.63 -5.27
CA GLU A 389 -30.65 -4.24 -4.08
C GLU A 389 -30.78 -5.75 -4.32
N THR A 390 -30.32 -6.55 -3.35
CA THR A 390 -30.65 -7.98 -3.28
C THR A 390 -32.16 -8.11 -3.10
N ASN A 391 -32.87 -8.55 -4.15
CA ASN A 391 -34.26 -9.00 -4.06
C ASN A 391 -34.41 -10.22 -3.15
#